data_AF-A0A315VCG9-F1
#
_entry.id   AF-A0A315VCG9-F1
#
_cell.length_a   1.000
_cell.length_b   1.000
_cell.length_c   1.000
_cell.angle_alpha   90.00
_cell.angle_beta   90.00
_cell.angle_gamma   90.00
#
_symmetry.space_group_name_H-M   'P 1'
#
loop_
_entity.id
_entity.type
_entity.pdbx_description
1 polymer ?
#
loop_
_entity_poly.entity_id
_entity_poly.type
_entity_poly.pdbx_seq_one_letter_code
_entity_poly.pdbx_strand_id
1 'polypeptide(L)'
;MESNSGEDMISALSLDENHDSLFCCCEPNISAHVKDHPMSSNTKLFSVLALLNAYVPNSYLNMEECREILGPPDPIHGGPPFEDRMQPFSELIRVSGSEVRLIHPDVAARSVDLLACLGIPRSSLAQECVSLRCGDEVQPHTVQFVRDLLTRREMGPKGKEKFSLLIKDIIEKETFDKALLVLTKASNKFKDKHIFPQTVARLYYIEGRSPNFNAAEKWAKEAIKRAQNNSYAADTLGQVYKNHLLRGANQSSEVKEMAEKAFKAFKDEEMKADKELDPELSEYDDCANISNSFNNRGHFGFIQVAKIVSEKHKHNNPLKDTLKLEVEDKFEFFEWYLSYSQPDRTTAAHEENVEDVKMAQRYILSNIILNNKEPHSPQHALVRELQAILQRFLPTGANSRDPEFYLLVLLLFWPEDQFQDQTLEEADVEENNTGEESEQPPPGLIGKVWQLPEIQDMLQPVQMEATQSGEDHEVFLSVGGKKIRKSLCQVDHVSESKRFYLGFNIKGPVIFEV
;
A
#
# COMPACT_ATOMS: atom_id res chain seq x y z
N MET A 1 32.24 25.07 5.46
CA MET A 1 31.08 25.36 4.62
C MET A 1 29.93 24.60 5.24
N GLU A 2 29.33 25.23 6.24
CA GLU A 2 28.24 24.67 7.04
C GLU A 2 26.91 24.95 6.33
N SER A 3 26.14 23.87 6.17
CA SER A 3 24.67 23.75 6.23
C SER A 3 23.82 25.01 6.02
N ASN A 4 23.15 25.08 4.86
CA ASN A 4 22.00 25.96 4.61
C ASN A 4 20.67 25.17 4.63
N SER A 5 20.47 24.30 5.62
CA SER A 5 19.23 23.52 5.79
C SER A 5 18.22 24.17 6.76
N GLY A 6 18.58 25.32 7.35
CA GLY A 6 17.75 26.05 8.31
C GLY A 6 16.88 27.16 7.70
N GLU A 7 17.26 27.71 6.54
CA GLU A 7 16.52 28.82 5.90
C GLU A 7 15.25 28.35 5.17
N ASP A 8 15.27 27.16 4.56
CA ASP A 8 14.11 26.61 3.84
C ASP A 8 12.95 26.24 4.80
N MET A 9 13.25 25.82 6.03
CA MET A 9 12.24 25.42 7.00
C MET A 9 11.51 26.62 7.63
N ILE A 10 12.22 27.74 7.82
CA ILE A 10 11.63 28.99 8.34
C ILE A 10 10.77 29.68 7.26
N SER A 11 11.16 29.59 5.99
CA SER A 11 10.36 30.12 4.87
C SER A 11 9.03 29.39 4.71
N ALA A 12 8.99 28.06 4.83
CA ALA A 12 7.76 27.27 4.73
C ALA A 12 6.78 27.58 5.88
N LEU A 13 7.28 27.65 7.12
CA LEU A 13 6.48 28.02 8.29
C LEU A 13 5.87 29.44 8.16
N SER A 14 6.62 30.39 7.61
CA SER A 14 6.12 31.76 7.38
C SER A 14 5.06 31.87 6.28
N LEU A 15 5.05 30.93 5.32
CA LEU A 15 4.04 30.87 4.26
C LEU A 15 2.75 30.25 4.81
N ASP A 16 2.83 29.19 5.61
CA ASP A 16 1.64 28.54 6.19
C ASP A 16 0.87 29.46 7.15
N GLU A 17 1.58 30.24 7.98
CA GLU A 17 0.95 31.27 8.85
C GLU A 17 0.19 32.34 8.05
N ASN A 18 0.71 32.73 6.87
CA ASN A 18 0.07 33.72 6.01
C ASN A 18 -1.21 33.19 5.33
N HIS A 19 -1.25 31.92 4.93
CA HIS A 19 -2.44 31.31 4.32
C HIS A 19 -3.55 31.08 5.35
N ASP A 20 -3.20 30.81 6.61
CA ASP A 20 -4.16 30.69 7.70
C ASP A 20 -4.82 32.02 8.05
N SER A 21 -4.00 33.08 8.17
CA SER A 21 -4.51 34.44 8.37
C SER A 21 -5.45 34.87 7.25
N LEU A 22 -5.09 34.59 5.99
CA LEU A 22 -5.90 34.99 4.83
C LEU A 22 -7.29 34.35 4.85
N PHE A 23 -7.36 33.04 5.06
CA PHE A 23 -8.66 32.36 5.09
C PHE A 23 -9.53 32.81 6.24
N CYS A 24 -8.96 32.99 7.44
CA CYS A 24 -9.69 33.54 8.58
C CYS A 24 -10.32 34.91 8.25
N CYS A 25 -9.65 35.73 7.43
CA CYS A 25 -10.20 37.01 6.96
C CYS A 25 -11.35 36.83 5.95
N CYS A 26 -11.25 35.87 5.03
CA CYS A 26 -12.28 35.64 4.00
C CYS A 26 -13.50 34.85 4.52
N GLU A 27 -13.31 34.01 5.55
CA GLU A 27 -14.31 33.05 6.05
C GLU A 27 -15.69 33.65 6.37
N PRO A 28 -15.82 34.83 7.04
CA PRO A 28 -17.14 35.40 7.33
C PRO A 28 -17.93 35.77 6.08
N ASN A 29 -17.25 36.34 5.07
CA ASN A 29 -17.87 36.74 3.80
C ASN A 29 -18.27 35.53 2.97
N ILE A 30 -17.39 34.53 2.91
CA ILE A 30 -17.67 33.24 2.28
C ILE A 30 -18.86 32.57 2.94
N SER A 31 -18.89 32.52 4.27
CA SER A 31 -19.97 31.92 5.05
C SER A 31 -21.31 32.59 4.80
N ALA A 32 -21.34 33.93 4.78
CA ALA A 32 -22.56 34.68 4.47
C ALA A 32 -23.04 34.37 3.05
N HIS A 33 -22.15 34.46 2.06
CA HIS A 33 -22.50 34.22 0.66
C HIS A 33 -23.02 32.81 0.41
N VAL A 34 -22.35 31.77 0.95
CA VAL A 34 -22.75 30.38 0.77
C VAL A 34 -24.09 30.08 1.45
N LYS A 35 -24.39 30.70 2.60
CA LYS A 35 -25.71 30.56 3.24
C LYS A 35 -26.83 31.14 2.38
N ASP A 36 -26.60 32.29 1.78
CA ASP A 36 -27.61 32.99 0.97
C ASP A 36 -27.73 32.36 -0.44
N HIS A 37 -26.63 31.85 -0.99
CA HIS A 37 -26.53 31.41 -2.38
C HIS A 37 -25.84 30.03 -2.54
N PRO A 38 -26.27 28.97 -1.84
CA PRO A 38 -25.55 27.68 -1.78
C PRO A 38 -25.44 26.96 -3.12
N MET A 39 -26.34 27.27 -4.07
CA MET A 39 -26.40 26.64 -5.39
C MET A 39 -25.96 27.56 -6.54
N SER A 40 -25.43 28.75 -6.22
CA SER A 40 -24.89 29.68 -7.22
C SER A 40 -23.72 29.06 -7.98
N SER A 41 -23.53 29.47 -9.24
CA SER A 41 -22.50 28.89 -10.11
C SER A 41 -21.09 29.12 -9.57
N ASN A 42 -20.82 30.26 -8.94
CA ASN A 42 -19.54 30.53 -8.28
C ASN A 42 -19.32 29.67 -7.02
N THR A 43 -20.36 29.44 -6.21
CA THR A 43 -20.28 28.51 -5.06
C THR A 43 -20.02 27.09 -5.53
N LYS A 44 -20.65 26.66 -6.62
CA LYS A 44 -20.38 25.35 -7.24
C LYS A 44 -18.94 25.22 -7.71
N LEU A 45 -18.44 26.20 -8.47
CA LEU A 45 -17.05 26.18 -8.95
C LEU A 45 -16.05 26.18 -7.78
N PHE A 46 -16.24 27.05 -6.80
CA PHE A 46 -15.41 27.08 -5.59
C PHE A 46 -15.43 25.73 -4.87
N SER A 47 -16.59 25.11 -4.74
CA SER A 47 -16.72 23.83 -4.05
C SER A 47 -16.01 22.68 -4.78
N VAL A 48 -16.04 22.67 -6.12
CA VAL A 48 -15.30 21.68 -6.92
C VAL A 48 -13.79 21.88 -6.74
N LEU A 49 -13.30 23.12 -6.85
CA LEU A 49 -11.88 23.43 -6.64
C LEU A 49 -11.42 23.05 -5.24
N ALA A 50 -12.20 23.40 -4.21
CA ALA A 50 -11.94 23.03 -2.82
C ALA A 50 -11.84 21.52 -2.64
N LEU A 51 -12.79 20.76 -3.18
CA LEU A 51 -12.78 19.31 -3.04
C LEU A 51 -11.58 18.66 -3.76
N LEU A 52 -11.31 19.07 -4.99
CA LEU A 52 -10.19 18.52 -5.76
C LEU A 52 -8.87 18.83 -5.09
N ASN A 53 -8.63 20.08 -4.71
CA ASN A 53 -7.35 20.50 -4.15
C ASN A 53 -7.12 19.99 -2.72
N ALA A 54 -8.18 19.67 -1.97
CA ALA A 54 -8.07 19.06 -0.64
C ALA A 54 -7.71 17.57 -0.69
N TYR A 55 -8.19 16.83 -1.69
CA TYR A 55 -8.07 15.36 -1.73
C TYR A 55 -7.21 14.82 -2.88
N VAL A 56 -6.86 15.66 -3.85
CA VAL A 56 -5.97 15.34 -4.97
C VAL A 56 -4.96 16.49 -5.10
N PRO A 57 -3.79 16.37 -4.45
CA PRO A 57 -2.75 17.39 -4.49
C PRO A 57 -2.38 17.77 -5.93
N ASN A 58 -2.11 19.05 -6.16
CA ASN A 58 -1.76 19.63 -7.46
C ASN A 58 -2.84 19.54 -8.56
N SER A 59 -4.06 19.11 -8.23
CA SER A 59 -5.19 19.18 -9.16
C SER A 59 -5.53 20.62 -9.54
N TYR A 60 -6.19 20.78 -10.68
CA TYR A 60 -6.64 22.07 -11.19
C TYR A 60 -7.86 21.88 -12.09
N LEU A 61 -8.49 22.99 -12.45
CA LEU A 61 -9.42 23.09 -13.58
C LEU A 61 -8.86 24.06 -14.60
N ASN A 62 -9.14 23.84 -15.87
CA ASN A 62 -8.82 24.85 -16.88
C ASN A 62 -9.84 25.98 -16.84
N MET A 63 -9.40 27.16 -17.27
CA MET A 63 -10.23 28.37 -17.33
C MET A 63 -11.49 28.16 -18.19
N GLU A 64 -11.43 27.33 -19.23
CA GLU A 64 -12.60 26.97 -20.05
C GLU A 64 -13.63 26.18 -19.25
N GLU A 65 -13.20 25.14 -18.52
CA GLU A 65 -14.07 24.37 -17.62
C GLU A 65 -14.67 25.26 -16.52
N CYS A 66 -13.89 26.20 -15.99
CA CYS A 66 -14.39 27.18 -15.02
C CYS A 66 -15.47 28.08 -15.63
N ARG A 67 -15.31 28.54 -16.88
CA ARG A 67 -16.32 29.36 -17.58
C ARG A 67 -17.59 28.59 -17.87
N GLU A 68 -17.48 27.33 -18.27
CA GLU A 68 -18.63 26.45 -18.48
C GLU A 68 -19.46 26.28 -17.21
N ILE A 69 -18.81 26.04 -16.07
CA ILE A 69 -19.48 25.92 -14.77
C ILE A 69 -20.14 27.25 -14.38
N LEU A 70 -19.45 28.39 -14.60
CA LEU A 70 -19.97 29.70 -14.24
C LEU A 70 -21.13 30.16 -15.14
N GLY A 71 -21.22 29.67 -16.38
CA GLY A 71 -22.27 30.00 -17.36
C GLY A 71 -22.21 31.44 -17.88
N PRO A 72 -23.26 31.97 -18.52
CA PRO A 72 -23.35 33.40 -18.85
C PRO A 72 -23.71 34.26 -17.61
N PRO A 73 -23.37 35.58 -17.59
CA PRO A 73 -22.71 36.32 -18.67
C PRO A 73 -21.19 36.10 -18.66
N ASP A 74 -20.68 35.56 -19.77
CA ASP A 74 -19.24 35.39 -20.00
C ASP A 74 -18.61 36.75 -20.39
N PRO A 75 -17.37 37.06 -19.97
CA PRO A 75 -16.62 38.23 -20.46
C PRO A 75 -16.68 38.46 -21.97
N ILE A 76 -16.68 37.38 -22.77
CA ILE A 76 -16.76 37.43 -24.24
C ILE A 76 -18.09 38.05 -24.71
N HIS A 77 -19.14 38.00 -23.88
CA HIS A 77 -20.46 38.59 -24.13
C HIS A 77 -20.68 39.90 -23.34
N GLY A 78 -19.61 40.55 -22.86
CA GLY A 78 -19.70 41.76 -22.04
C GLY A 78 -19.99 41.51 -20.57
N GLY A 79 -19.78 40.28 -20.10
CA GLY A 79 -19.86 39.91 -18.68
C GLY A 79 -18.67 40.43 -17.85
N PRO A 80 -18.77 40.42 -16.51
CA PRO A 80 -17.68 40.83 -15.63
C PRO A 80 -16.49 39.85 -15.70
N PRO A 81 -15.25 40.31 -15.40
CA PRO A 81 -14.06 39.48 -15.28
C PRO A 81 -14.23 38.25 -14.37
N PHE A 82 -13.37 37.24 -14.54
CA PHE A 82 -13.44 35.99 -13.77
C PHE A 82 -13.38 36.24 -12.26
N GLU A 83 -12.48 37.12 -11.82
CA GLU A 83 -12.26 37.46 -10.42
C GLU A 83 -13.51 38.08 -9.79
N ASP A 84 -14.18 38.98 -10.51
CA ASP A 84 -15.42 39.63 -10.07
C ASP A 84 -16.57 38.61 -9.96
N ARG A 85 -16.63 37.67 -10.90
CA ARG A 85 -17.62 36.58 -10.88
C ARG A 85 -17.38 35.59 -9.75
N MET A 86 -16.12 35.45 -9.33
CA MET A 86 -15.74 34.58 -8.24
C MET A 86 -15.83 35.22 -6.86
N GLN A 87 -16.20 36.50 -6.72
CA GLN A 87 -16.42 37.09 -5.39
C GLN A 87 -17.51 36.32 -4.63
N PRO A 88 -17.33 36.04 -3.32
CA PRO A 88 -16.22 36.47 -2.44
C PRO A 88 -15.01 35.50 -2.39
N PHE A 89 -14.96 34.48 -3.24
CA PHE A 89 -13.95 33.42 -3.23
C PHE A 89 -12.64 33.78 -3.94
N SER A 90 -12.60 34.89 -4.68
CA SER A 90 -11.51 35.28 -5.58
C SER A 90 -10.13 35.31 -4.91
N GLU A 91 -10.04 35.80 -3.67
CA GLU A 91 -8.79 35.89 -2.90
C GLU A 91 -8.19 34.52 -2.55
N LEU A 92 -9.00 33.45 -2.55
CA LEU A 92 -8.56 32.09 -2.28
C LEU A 92 -8.17 31.32 -3.55
N ILE A 93 -8.31 31.93 -4.72
CA ILE A 93 -8.10 31.29 -6.03
C ILE A 93 -6.83 31.85 -6.68
N ARG A 94 -6.00 30.93 -7.19
CA ARG A 94 -4.83 31.23 -8.00
C ARG A 94 -5.09 30.81 -9.45
N VAL A 95 -4.88 31.75 -10.36
CA VAL A 95 -4.86 31.50 -11.80
C VAL A 95 -3.41 31.50 -12.28
N SER A 96 -2.98 30.48 -13.00
CA SER A 96 -1.62 30.34 -13.53
C SER A 96 -1.69 29.85 -14.98
N GLY A 97 -1.52 30.77 -15.94
CA GLY A 97 -1.80 30.47 -17.34
C GLY A 97 -3.30 30.18 -17.53
N SER A 98 -3.62 28.98 -18.02
CA SER A 98 -5.01 28.50 -18.13
C SER A 98 -5.48 27.70 -16.92
N GLU A 99 -4.63 27.43 -15.94
CA GLU A 99 -4.96 26.59 -14.78
C GLU A 99 -5.52 27.42 -13.64
N VAL A 100 -6.58 26.91 -13.02
CA VAL A 100 -7.28 27.50 -11.88
C VAL A 100 -7.29 26.50 -10.73
N ARG A 101 -6.82 26.93 -9.57
CA ARG A 101 -6.77 26.14 -8.32
C ARG A 101 -6.87 27.05 -7.11
N LEU A 102 -7.12 26.50 -5.93
CA LEU A 102 -6.97 27.24 -4.68
C LEU A 102 -5.49 27.51 -4.40
N ILE A 103 -5.25 28.58 -3.64
CA ILE A 103 -3.89 29.05 -3.31
C ILE A 103 -3.06 28.01 -2.53
N HIS A 104 -3.70 27.13 -1.75
CA HIS A 104 -3.04 26.12 -0.92
C HIS A 104 -3.95 24.91 -0.62
N PRO A 105 -3.41 23.68 -0.48
CA PRO A 105 -4.18 22.50 -0.05
C PRO A 105 -4.87 22.65 1.31
N ASP A 106 -4.25 23.31 2.30
CA ASP A 106 -4.89 23.52 3.61
C ASP A 106 -6.09 24.47 3.53
N VAL A 107 -5.98 25.50 2.68
CA VAL A 107 -7.10 26.39 2.36
C VAL A 107 -8.24 25.58 1.74
N ALA A 108 -7.91 24.63 0.86
CA ALA A 108 -8.89 23.73 0.27
C ALA A 108 -9.56 22.83 1.32
N ALA A 109 -8.78 22.19 2.20
CA ALA A 109 -9.28 21.34 3.27
C ALA A 109 -10.23 22.09 4.21
N ARG A 110 -9.84 23.27 4.71
CA ARG A 110 -10.71 24.11 5.55
C ARG A 110 -11.95 24.58 4.80
N SER A 111 -11.83 24.90 3.50
CA SER A 111 -12.99 25.26 2.66
C SER A 111 -14.00 24.11 2.59
N VAL A 112 -13.56 22.87 2.43
CA VAL A 112 -14.44 21.69 2.44
C VAL A 112 -15.12 21.51 3.80
N ASP A 113 -14.39 21.71 4.91
CA ASP A 113 -14.98 21.65 6.25
C ASP A 113 -16.01 22.74 6.49
N LEU A 114 -15.72 23.98 6.07
CA LEU A 114 -16.66 25.08 6.13
C LEU A 114 -17.93 24.78 5.33
N LEU A 115 -17.80 24.34 4.08
CA LEU A 115 -18.94 23.96 3.22
C LEU A 115 -19.80 22.87 3.90
N ALA A 116 -19.17 21.87 4.52
CA ALA A 116 -19.88 20.83 5.27
C ALA A 116 -20.66 21.41 6.48
N CYS A 117 -20.05 22.31 7.25
CA CYS A 117 -20.72 23.02 8.36
C CYS A 117 -21.89 23.89 7.88
N LEU A 118 -21.83 24.38 6.64
CA LEU A 118 -22.89 25.16 5.99
C LEU A 118 -23.96 24.30 5.31
N GLY A 119 -23.93 22.98 5.52
CA GLY A 119 -24.94 22.06 5.01
C GLY A 119 -24.69 21.54 3.59
N ILE A 120 -23.47 21.73 3.06
CA ILE A 120 -23.03 21.21 1.77
C ILE A 120 -22.03 20.06 2.04
N PRO A 121 -22.52 18.81 2.19
CA PRO A 121 -21.67 17.69 2.59
C PRO A 121 -20.69 17.28 1.47
N ARG A 122 -19.59 16.63 1.86
CA ARG A 122 -18.54 16.12 0.95
C ARG A 122 -19.11 15.19 -0.11
N SER A 123 -20.10 14.35 0.24
CA SER A 123 -20.76 13.49 -0.74
C SER A 123 -21.56 14.26 -1.80
N SER A 124 -22.16 15.40 -1.45
CA SER A 124 -22.81 16.27 -2.43
C SER A 124 -21.78 16.92 -3.33
N LEU A 125 -20.67 17.41 -2.77
CA LEU A 125 -19.56 17.97 -3.55
C LEU A 125 -18.97 16.96 -4.52
N ALA A 126 -18.72 15.73 -4.06
CA ALA A 126 -18.19 14.65 -4.88
C ALA A 126 -19.16 14.30 -6.02
N GLN A 127 -20.46 14.24 -5.74
CA GLN A 127 -21.48 14.02 -6.76
C GLN A 127 -21.55 15.16 -7.78
N GLU A 128 -21.33 16.40 -7.35
CA GLU A 128 -21.26 17.57 -8.22
C GLU A 128 -20.00 17.51 -9.08
N CYS A 129 -18.83 17.15 -8.54
CA CYS A 129 -17.60 16.91 -9.31
C CYS A 129 -17.78 15.83 -10.39
N VAL A 130 -18.49 14.74 -10.08
CA VAL A 130 -18.84 13.69 -11.06
C VAL A 130 -19.84 14.21 -12.11
N SER A 131 -20.72 15.13 -11.74
CA SER A 131 -21.79 15.66 -12.60
C SER A 131 -21.36 16.80 -13.52
N LEU A 132 -20.66 17.80 -12.99
CA LEU A 132 -20.30 19.05 -13.68
C LEU A 132 -19.34 18.84 -14.85
N ARG A 133 -18.74 17.66 -14.96
CA ARG A 133 -17.79 17.32 -16.01
C ARG A 133 -18.59 16.71 -17.18
N CYS A 134 -19.08 17.59 -18.06
CA CYS A 134 -19.92 17.28 -19.22
C CYS A 134 -19.58 18.11 -20.46
N GLY A 135 -19.04 17.41 -21.46
CA GLY A 135 -19.13 17.64 -22.89
C GLY A 135 -18.82 16.30 -23.59
N ASP A 136 -19.07 16.13 -24.89
CA ASP A 136 -18.62 14.94 -25.64
C ASP A 136 -17.08 14.81 -25.65
N GLU A 137 -16.37 15.90 -25.28
CA GLU A 137 -14.91 16.02 -25.17
C GLU A 137 -14.49 16.40 -23.73
N VAL A 138 -14.81 15.57 -22.73
CA VAL A 138 -14.26 15.78 -21.38
C VAL A 138 -12.73 15.62 -21.43
N GLN A 139 -12.01 16.61 -20.93
CA GLN A 139 -10.55 16.57 -20.90
C GLN A 139 -10.03 15.35 -20.12
N PRO A 140 -9.06 14.57 -20.66
CA PRO A 140 -8.58 13.34 -20.01
C PRO A 140 -8.06 13.53 -18.58
N HIS A 141 -7.32 14.61 -18.31
CA HIS A 141 -6.77 14.92 -16.98
C HIS A 141 -7.88 15.17 -15.94
N THR A 142 -9.03 15.64 -16.38
CA THR A 142 -10.19 15.91 -15.53
C THR A 142 -10.83 14.60 -15.05
N VAL A 143 -11.00 13.62 -15.95
CA VAL A 143 -11.47 12.28 -15.59
C VAL A 143 -10.47 11.61 -14.65
N GLN A 144 -9.18 11.82 -14.91
CA GLN A 144 -8.08 11.34 -14.09
C GLN A 144 -8.16 11.88 -12.64
N PHE A 145 -8.41 13.17 -12.44
CA PHE A 145 -8.61 13.72 -11.09
C PHE A 145 -9.84 13.12 -10.37
N VAL A 146 -10.95 12.90 -11.07
CA VAL A 146 -12.14 12.26 -10.47
C VAL A 146 -11.86 10.79 -10.12
N ARG A 147 -11.09 10.09 -10.97
CA ARG A 147 -10.63 8.74 -10.69
C ARG A 147 -9.81 8.71 -9.40
N ASP A 148 -8.81 9.58 -9.29
CA ASP A 148 -7.93 9.62 -8.11
C ASP A 148 -8.70 10.01 -6.85
N LEU A 149 -9.54 11.05 -6.93
CA LEU A 149 -10.42 11.50 -5.85
C LEU A 149 -11.22 10.34 -5.22
N LEU A 150 -11.75 9.44 -6.05
CA LEU A 150 -12.64 8.36 -5.61
C LEU A 150 -11.93 7.02 -5.37
N THR A 151 -10.74 6.81 -5.92
CA THR A 151 -10.12 5.47 -5.98
C THR A 151 -8.64 5.39 -5.66
N ARG A 152 -7.88 6.51 -5.69
CA ARG A 152 -6.46 6.54 -5.28
C ARG A 152 -6.35 6.22 -3.80
N ARG A 153 -5.49 5.27 -3.45
CA ARG A 153 -5.30 4.79 -2.08
C ARG A 153 -3.86 5.02 -1.66
N GLU A 154 -3.69 5.85 -0.66
CA GLU A 154 -2.39 6.24 -0.13
C GLU A 154 -1.76 5.13 0.72
N MET A 155 -0.45 5.19 0.90
CA MET A 155 0.27 4.34 1.85
C MET A 155 0.14 4.96 3.23
N GLY A 156 -0.59 4.28 4.12
CA GLY A 156 -0.65 4.64 5.53
C GLY A 156 0.44 3.92 6.35
N PRO A 157 0.57 4.25 7.64
CA PRO A 157 1.55 3.62 8.54
C PRO A 157 1.32 2.11 8.73
N LYS A 158 0.13 1.61 8.41
CA LYS A 158 -0.25 0.17 8.48
C LYS A 158 -0.34 -0.48 7.10
N GLY A 159 0.27 0.15 6.08
CA GLY A 159 0.21 -0.27 4.69
C GLY A 159 -0.85 0.46 3.88
N LYS A 160 -1.12 -0.04 2.67
CA LYS A 160 -2.01 0.61 1.71
C LYS A 160 -3.43 0.75 2.25
N GLU A 161 -3.94 1.98 2.23
CA GLU A 161 -5.26 2.32 2.72
C GLU A 161 -6.38 1.55 2.01
N LYS A 162 -7.53 1.44 2.69
CA LYS A 162 -8.64 0.64 2.16
C LYS A 162 -9.41 1.33 1.04
N PHE A 163 -9.56 2.64 1.14
CA PHE A 163 -10.28 3.50 0.20
C PHE A 163 -9.52 4.82 0.02
N SER A 164 -9.94 5.64 -0.94
CA SER A 164 -9.43 7.01 -1.04
C SER A 164 -9.78 7.82 0.19
N LEU A 165 -8.98 8.86 0.46
CA LEU A 165 -9.16 9.71 1.63
C LEU A 165 -10.57 10.33 1.66
N LEU A 166 -11.09 10.79 0.51
CA LEU A 166 -12.45 11.30 0.41
C LEU A 166 -13.50 10.26 0.80
N ILE A 167 -13.39 9.03 0.30
CA ILE A 167 -14.37 7.98 0.59
C ILE A 167 -14.33 7.61 2.08
N LYS A 168 -13.14 7.55 2.70
CA LYS A 168 -13.01 7.38 4.16
C LYS A 168 -13.73 8.50 4.91
N ASP A 169 -13.44 9.75 4.54
CA ASP A 169 -14.06 10.93 5.16
C ASP A 169 -15.59 10.94 5.01
N ILE A 170 -16.13 10.55 3.86
CA ILE A 170 -17.59 10.45 3.67
C ILE A 170 -18.19 9.35 4.56
N ILE A 171 -17.52 8.21 4.71
CA ILE A 171 -18.00 7.12 5.58
C ILE A 171 -17.98 7.57 7.05
N GLU A 172 -16.91 8.22 7.48
CA GLU A 172 -16.67 8.61 8.87
C GLU A 172 -17.49 9.84 9.31
N LYS A 173 -17.56 10.87 8.45
CA LYS A 173 -18.21 12.16 8.76
C LYS A 173 -19.66 12.21 8.27
N GLU A 174 -20.05 11.33 7.35
CA GLU A 174 -21.43 11.23 6.85
C GLU A 174 -21.96 9.82 7.05
N THR A 175 -22.03 8.99 6.00
CA THR A 175 -22.53 7.61 6.10
C THR A 175 -21.99 6.73 4.97
N PHE A 176 -22.04 5.42 5.19
CA PHE A 176 -21.83 4.39 4.16
C PHE A 176 -22.69 4.62 2.91
N ASP A 177 -23.99 4.92 3.10
CA ASP A 177 -24.93 5.10 1.98
C ASP A 177 -24.57 6.30 1.10
N LYS A 178 -24.00 7.36 1.69
CA LYS A 178 -23.49 8.52 0.95
C LYS A 178 -22.26 8.18 0.11
N ALA A 179 -21.32 7.42 0.66
CA ALA A 179 -20.16 6.93 -0.11
C ALA A 179 -20.59 6.00 -1.25
N LEU A 180 -21.53 5.10 -0.98
CA LEU A 180 -22.10 4.21 -1.99
C LEU A 180 -22.79 4.99 -3.12
N LEU A 181 -23.55 6.03 -2.79
CA LEU A 181 -24.22 6.89 -3.77
C LEU A 181 -23.21 7.58 -4.69
N VAL A 182 -22.13 8.15 -4.14
CA VAL A 182 -21.06 8.80 -4.91
C VAL A 182 -20.42 7.82 -5.89
N LEU A 183 -19.98 6.66 -5.40
CA LEU A 183 -19.30 5.67 -6.23
C LEU A 183 -20.22 5.05 -7.28
N THR A 184 -21.49 4.82 -6.95
CA THR A 184 -22.50 4.33 -7.91
C THR A 184 -22.75 5.37 -9.00
N LYS A 185 -22.84 6.65 -8.64
CA LYS A 185 -23.00 7.75 -9.61
C LYS A 185 -21.79 7.81 -10.56
N ALA A 186 -20.57 7.70 -10.03
CA ALA A 186 -19.36 7.65 -10.85
C ALA A 186 -19.35 6.42 -11.78
N SER A 187 -19.69 5.24 -11.28
CA SER A 187 -19.79 4.02 -12.08
C SER A 187 -20.82 4.11 -13.22
N ASN A 188 -21.96 4.78 -13.00
CA ASN A 188 -22.99 4.98 -14.02
C ASN A 188 -22.57 6.01 -15.07
N LYS A 189 -21.78 7.01 -14.66
CA LYS A 189 -21.26 8.08 -15.51
C LYS A 189 -20.11 7.57 -16.40
N PHE A 190 -19.14 6.88 -15.82
CA PHE A 190 -17.94 6.38 -16.49
C PHE A 190 -18.07 4.88 -16.77
N LYS A 191 -18.84 4.53 -17.81
CA LYS A 191 -19.22 3.14 -18.12
C LYS A 191 -18.06 2.29 -18.66
N ASP A 192 -17.06 2.93 -19.22
CA ASP A 192 -15.80 2.35 -19.71
C ASP A 192 -14.84 2.02 -18.57
N LYS A 193 -14.94 2.72 -17.43
CA LYS A 193 -14.01 2.56 -16.30
C LYS A 193 -14.47 1.43 -15.35
N HIS A 194 -13.71 0.34 -15.31
CA HIS A 194 -13.97 -0.79 -14.40
C HIS A 194 -13.62 -0.50 -12.93
N ILE A 195 -12.77 0.50 -12.66
CA ILE A 195 -12.29 0.81 -11.32
C ILE A 195 -13.40 1.30 -10.38
N PHE A 196 -14.42 1.99 -10.89
CA PHE A 196 -15.56 2.44 -10.09
C PHE A 196 -16.43 1.29 -9.57
N PRO A 197 -16.98 0.39 -10.41
CA PRO A 197 -17.72 -0.78 -9.90
C PRO A 197 -16.85 -1.70 -9.04
N GLN A 198 -15.53 -1.80 -9.32
CA GLN A 198 -14.59 -2.50 -8.45
C GLN A 198 -14.51 -1.87 -7.04
N THR A 199 -14.44 -0.54 -6.96
CA THR A 199 -14.42 0.19 -5.68
C THR A 199 -15.75 0.05 -4.94
N VAL A 200 -16.89 0.02 -5.66
CA VAL A 200 -18.20 -0.29 -5.05
C VAL A 200 -18.24 -1.70 -4.48
N ALA A 201 -17.73 -2.70 -5.20
CA ALA A 201 -17.65 -4.07 -4.69
C ALA A 201 -16.82 -4.13 -3.40
N ARG A 202 -15.69 -3.43 -3.39
CA ARG A 202 -14.80 -3.29 -2.23
C ARG A 202 -15.49 -2.64 -1.05
N LEU A 203 -16.28 -1.59 -1.27
CA LEU A 203 -17.09 -0.96 -0.23
C LEU A 203 -18.01 -1.99 0.45
N TYR A 204 -18.70 -2.84 -0.32
CA TYR A 204 -19.62 -3.84 0.23
C TYR A 204 -18.97 -4.99 1.01
N TYR A 205 -17.76 -5.45 0.64
CA TYR A 205 -17.11 -6.58 1.32
C TYR A 205 -16.17 -6.16 2.45
N ILE A 206 -15.65 -4.92 2.42
CA ILE A 206 -14.77 -4.39 3.47
C ILE A 206 -15.57 -3.73 4.59
N GLU A 207 -16.43 -2.76 4.24
CA GLU A 207 -17.03 -1.85 5.21
C GLU A 207 -18.27 -2.44 5.91
N GLY A 208 -18.47 -1.99 7.15
CA GLY A 208 -19.59 -2.41 8.00
C GLY A 208 -19.32 -3.66 8.83
N ARG A 209 -20.11 -3.79 9.91
CA ARG A 209 -20.11 -4.97 10.79
C ARG A 209 -20.64 -6.22 10.08
N SER A 210 -21.56 -6.03 9.13
CA SER A 210 -22.21 -7.08 8.34
C SER A 210 -22.05 -6.79 6.83
N PRO A 211 -20.99 -7.29 6.19
CA PRO A 211 -20.75 -7.07 4.76
C PRO A 211 -21.86 -7.66 3.90
N ASN A 212 -22.15 -7.03 2.77
CA ASN A 212 -23.12 -7.53 1.81
C ASN A 212 -22.39 -8.20 0.63
N PHE A 213 -22.00 -9.46 0.81
CA PHE A 213 -21.26 -10.21 -0.20
C PHE A 213 -22.04 -10.41 -1.51
N ASN A 214 -23.36 -10.49 -1.46
CA ASN A 214 -24.20 -10.60 -2.65
C ASN A 214 -24.15 -9.33 -3.51
N ALA A 215 -24.19 -8.16 -2.87
CA ALA A 215 -24.01 -6.89 -3.58
C ALA A 215 -22.57 -6.75 -4.09
N ALA A 216 -21.58 -7.12 -3.27
CA ALA A 216 -20.18 -7.10 -3.66
C ALA A 216 -19.90 -7.97 -4.89
N GLU A 217 -20.46 -9.17 -4.95
CA GLU A 217 -20.32 -10.09 -6.08
C GLU A 217 -20.93 -9.51 -7.37
N LYS A 218 -22.12 -8.91 -7.29
CA LYS A 218 -22.77 -8.26 -8.44
C LYS A 218 -21.89 -7.15 -9.02
N TRP A 219 -21.33 -6.30 -8.16
CA TRP A 219 -20.46 -5.21 -8.57
C TRP A 219 -19.10 -5.67 -9.09
N ALA A 220 -18.52 -6.73 -8.51
CA ALA A 220 -17.30 -7.35 -9.02
C ALA A 220 -17.51 -7.92 -10.43
N LYS A 221 -18.64 -8.59 -10.67
CA LYS A 221 -19.01 -9.08 -12.01
C LYS A 221 -19.23 -7.94 -13.00
N GLU A 222 -19.81 -6.82 -12.58
CA GLU A 222 -19.93 -5.63 -13.42
C GLU A 222 -18.56 -5.02 -13.78
N ALA A 223 -17.60 -5.00 -12.85
CA ALA A 223 -16.24 -4.57 -13.15
C ALA A 223 -15.56 -5.48 -14.18
N ILE A 224 -15.66 -6.80 -14.01
CA ILE A 224 -15.11 -7.79 -14.97
C ILE A 224 -15.78 -7.64 -16.34
N LYS A 225 -17.09 -7.41 -16.38
CA LYS A 225 -17.83 -7.23 -17.64
C LYS A 225 -17.29 -6.05 -18.46
N ARG A 226 -16.87 -4.96 -17.78
CA ARG A 226 -16.30 -3.76 -18.42
C ARG A 226 -14.86 -3.98 -18.89
N ALA A 227 -14.09 -4.82 -18.20
CA ALA A 227 -12.70 -5.10 -18.53
C ALA A 227 -12.43 -6.61 -18.48
N GLN A 228 -12.92 -7.34 -19.49
CA GLN A 228 -12.98 -8.82 -19.47
C GLN A 228 -11.61 -9.48 -19.42
N ASN A 229 -10.60 -8.88 -20.05
CA ASN A 229 -9.24 -9.39 -20.09
C ASN A 229 -8.33 -8.78 -19.01
N ASN A 230 -8.88 -7.93 -18.14
CA ASN A 230 -8.09 -7.25 -17.12
C ASN A 230 -8.00 -8.11 -15.84
N SER A 231 -6.78 -8.46 -15.45
CA SER A 231 -6.47 -9.28 -14.28
C SER A 231 -6.85 -8.57 -12.98
N TYR A 232 -6.63 -7.25 -12.87
CA TYR A 232 -7.04 -6.46 -11.69
C TYR A 232 -8.56 -6.37 -11.52
N ALA A 233 -9.33 -6.33 -12.61
CA ALA A 233 -10.78 -6.41 -12.55
C ALA A 233 -11.21 -7.80 -12.03
N ALA A 234 -10.57 -8.86 -12.51
CA ALA A 234 -10.81 -10.24 -12.07
C ALA A 234 -10.48 -10.49 -10.59
N ASP A 235 -9.37 -9.93 -10.08
CA ASP A 235 -8.95 -10.00 -8.66
C ASP A 235 -10.10 -9.67 -7.71
N THR A 236 -10.89 -8.65 -8.05
CA THR A 236 -12.03 -8.19 -7.25
C THR A 236 -12.97 -9.33 -6.86
N LEU A 237 -13.26 -10.26 -7.77
CA LEU A 237 -14.18 -11.37 -7.52
C LEU A 237 -13.55 -12.40 -6.57
N GLY A 238 -12.26 -12.69 -6.74
CA GLY A 238 -11.50 -13.53 -5.81
C GLY A 238 -11.47 -12.93 -4.40
N GLN A 239 -11.23 -11.61 -4.30
CA GLN A 239 -11.27 -10.90 -3.02
C GLN A 239 -12.65 -10.94 -2.35
N VAL A 240 -13.75 -10.82 -3.11
CA VAL A 240 -15.11 -10.94 -2.58
C VAL A 240 -15.32 -12.32 -1.96
N TYR A 241 -15.03 -13.40 -2.70
CA TYR A 241 -15.24 -14.75 -2.19
C TYR A 241 -14.30 -15.10 -1.04
N LYS A 242 -13.04 -14.64 -1.08
CA LYS A 242 -12.10 -14.80 0.03
C LYS A 242 -12.60 -14.13 1.31
N ASN A 243 -13.10 -12.90 1.22
CA ASN A 243 -13.65 -12.18 2.38
C ASN A 243 -14.95 -12.81 2.86
N HIS A 244 -15.79 -13.32 1.94
CA HIS A 244 -17.01 -14.05 2.29
C HIS A 244 -16.67 -15.34 3.04
N LEU A 245 -15.71 -16.11 2.54
CA LEU A 245 -15.17 -17.28 3.20
C LEU A 245 -14.67 -16.94 4.62
N LEU A 246 -13.84 -15.90 4.75
CA LEU A 246 -13.25 -15.51 6.03
C LEU A 246 -14.30 -15.10 7.07
N ARG A 247 -15.17 -14.15 6.70
CA ARG A 247 -16.05 -13.44 7.64
C ARG A 247 -17.50 -13.95 7.69
N GLY A 248 -18.00 -14.53 6.60
CA GLY A 248 -19.42 -14.89 6.47
C GLY A 248 -19.70 -16.39 6.51
N ALA A 249 -18.82 -17.22 5.95
CA ALA A 249 -19.04 -18.67 5.89
C ALA A 249 -18.69 -19.34 7.23
N ASN A 250 -19.68 -19.99 7.85
CA ASN A 250 -19.50 -20.70 9.13
C ASN A 250 -19.82 -22.19 9.01
N GLN A 251 -20.69 -22.58 8.09
CA GLN A 251 -21.04 -23.98 7.87
C GLN A 251 -20.05 -24.64 6.89
N SER A 252 -19.76 -25.92 7.08
CA SER A 252 -18.79 -26.64 6.23
C SER A 252 -19.16 -26.62 4.74
N SER A 253 -20.46 -26.70 4.42
CA SER A 253 -20.98 -26.57 3.05
C SER A 253 -20.71 -25.19 2.45
N GLU A 254 -21.00 -24.11 3.18
CA GLU A 254 -20.74 -22.73 2.76
C GLU A 254 -19.24 -22.46 2.59
N VAL A 255 -18.42 -22.98 3.52
CA VAL A 255 -16.95 -22.87 3.45
C VAL A 255 -16.44 -23.54 2.18
N LYS A 256 -16.91 -24.75 1.87
CA LYS A 256 -16.54 -25.46 0.64
C LYS A 256 -16.97 -24.67 -0.60
N GLU A 257 -18.22 -24.21 -0.66
CA GLU A 257 -18.76 -23.46 -1.80
C GLU A 257 -17.98 -22.16 -2.04
N MET A 258 -17.73 -21.37 -0.98
CA MET A 258 -17.00 -20.09 -1.12
C MET A 258 -15.53 -20.32 -1.47
N ALA A 259 -14.91 -21.39 -0.96
CA ALA A 259 -13.55 -21.75 -1.33
C ALA A 259 -13.43 -22.10 -2.81
N GLU A 260 -14.30 -22.99 -3.32
CA GLU A 260 -14.33 -23.37 -4.74
C GLU A 260 -14.54 -22.16 -5.66
N LYS A 261 -15.45 -21.25 -5.28
CA LYS A 261 -15.66 -19.99 -6.00
C LYS A 261 -14.42 -19.09 -5.97
N ALA A 262 -13.77 -18.95 -4.82
CA ALA A 262 -12.57 -18.14 -4.69
C ALA A 262 -11.40 -18.70 -5.51
N PHE A 263 -11.13 -20.00 -5.42
CA PHE A 263 -10.10 -20.66 -6.22
C PHE A 263 -10.33 -20.49 -7.71
N LYS A 264 -11.57 -20.67 -8.18
CA LYS A 264 -11.92 -20.45 -9.58
C LYS A 264 -11.68 -19.00 -10.01
N ALA A 265 -12.04 -18.03 -9.17
CA ALA A 265 -11.85 -16.62 -9.47
C ALA A 265 -10.36 -16.23 -9.54
N PHE A 266 -9.53 -16.74 -8.61
CA PHE A 266 -8.09 -16.48 -8.65
C PHE A 266 -7.37 -17.17 -9.81
N LYS A 267 -7.79 -18.38 -10.21
CA LYS A 267 -7.30 -19.03 -11.44
C LYS A 267 -7.68 -18.26 -12.71
N ASP A 268 -8.88 -17.67 -12.75
CA ASP A 268 -9.31 -16.81 -13.87
C ASP A 268 -8.49 -15.51 -13.94
N GLU A 269 -8.16 -14.93 -12.79
CA GLU A 269 -7.24 -13.79 -12.71
C GLU A 269 -5.84 -14.14 -13.24
N GLU A 270 -5.25 -15.26 -12.82
CA GLU A 270 -3.94 -15.73 -13.31
C GLU A 270 -3.95 -15.89 -14.83
N MET A 271 -4.96 -16.58 -15.37
CA MET A 271 -5.10 -16.77 -16.81
C MET A 271 -5.20 -15.45 -17.59
N LYS A 272 -5.81 -14.43 -16.99
CA LYS A 272 -5.89 -13.09 -17.59
C LYS A 272 -4.54 -12.39 -17.52
N ALA A 273 -3.85 -12.44 -16.38
CA ALA A 273 -2.51 -11.88 -16.23
C ALA A 273 -1.52 -12.47 -17.26
N ASP A 274 -1.59 -13.77 -17.53
CA ASP A 274 -0.76 -14.43 -18.55
C ASP A 274 -1.05 -13.97 -19.99
N LYS A 275 -2.27 -13.50 -20.25
CA LYS A 275 -2.76 -13.11 -21.58
C LYS A 275 -2.81 -11.59 -21.79
N GLU A 276 -2.52 -10.81 -20.75
CA GLU A 276 -2.44 -9.36 -20.86
C GLU A 276 -1.26 -9.00 -21.77
N LEU A 277 -1.56 -8.42 -22.93
CA LEU A 277 -0.55 -7.78 -23.78
C LEU A 277 0.02 -6.56 -23.03
N ASP A 278 1.32 -6.31 -23.19
CA ASP A 278 2.19 -5.29 -22.57
C ASP A 278 1.51 -4.17 -21.72
N PRO A 279 2.02 -3.82 -20.51
CA PRO A 279 1.39 -2.89 -19.56
C PRO A 279 1.11 -1.44 -20.03
N GLU A 280 1.46 -1.07 -21.27
CA GLU A 280 1.33 0.29 -21.82
C GLU A 280 -0.11 0.85 -21.86
N LEU A 281 -1.13 0.04 -21.55
CA LEU A 281 -2.54 0.46 -21.52
C LEU A 281 -3.25 0.14 -20.19
N SER A 282 -2.53 -0.08 -19.09
CA SER A 282 -3.21 -0.14 -17.80
C SER A 282 -3.74 1.26 -17.44
N GLU A 283 -5.05 1.40 -17.26
CA GLU A 283 -5.68 2.60 -16.69
C GLU A 283 -5.30 2.83 -15.21
N TYR A 284 -4.12 2.35 -14.79
CA TYR A 284 -3.61 2.29 -13.43
C TYR A 284 -2.28 3.05 -13.35
N ASP A 285 -2.28 4.29 -13.82
CA ASP A 285 -1.16 5.20 -13.59
C ASP A 285 -1.22 5.75 -12.15
N ASP A 286 -0.88 4.87 -11.20
CA ASP A 286 -0.55 5.22 -9.82
C ASP A 286 0.68 4.46 -9.31
N CYS A 287 1.47 3.95 -10.25
CA CYS A 287 2.82 3.47 -10.04
C CYS A 287 3.62 3.86 -11.27
N ALA A 288 4.23 5.04 -11.26
CA ALA A 288 5.29 5.44 -12.19
C ALA A 288 6.57 4.58 -12.04
N ASN A 289 6.42 3.28 -11.73
CA ASN A 289 7.48 2.29 -11.53
C ASN A 289 6.93 0.85 -11.55
N ILE A 290 5.93 0.56 -12.40
CA ILE A 290 5.69 -0.82 -12.85
C ILE A 290 6.61 -1.02 -14.07
N SER A 291 7.86 -1.37 -13.76
CA SER A 291 8.63 -2.28 -14.61
C SER A 291 7.77 -3.47 -15.02
N ASN A 292 8.18 -4.23 -16.04
CA ASN A 292 7.60 -5.49 -16.54
C ASN A 292 7.15 -6.51 -15.44
N SER A 293 6.16 -6.17 -14.61
CA SER A 293 5.83 -6.88 -13.38
C SER A 293 4.62 -7.77 -13.66
N PHE A 294 4.89 -9.06 -13.76
CA PHE A 294 3.90 -10.11 -13.83
C PHE A 294 2.88 -9.99 -12.68
N ASN A 295 1.58 -9.88 -12.96
CA ASN A 295 0.55 -9.84 -11.92
C ASN A 295 0.36 -11.23 -11.30
N ASN A 296 0.97 -11.46 -10.14
CA ASN A 296 0.93 -12.73 -9.41
C ASN A 296 -0.13 -12.80 -8.29
N ARG A 297 -1.01 -11.80 -8.19
CA ARG A 297 -2.00 -11.71 -7.10
C ARG A 297 -2.94 -12.91 -7.04
N GLY A 298 -3.25 -13.51 -8.19
CA GLY A 298 -4.03 -14.74 -8.26
C GLY A 298 -3.38 -15.90 -7.49
N HIS A 299 -2.07 -16.13 -7.66
CA HIS A 299 -1.34 -17.18 -6.93
C HIS A 299 -1.41 -16.96 -5.41
N PHE A 300 -1.16 -15.73 -4.96
CA PHE A 300 -1.23 -15.39 -3.53
C PHE A 300 -2.67 -15.47 -2.99
N GLY A 301 -3.65 -15.02 -3.77
CA GLY A 301 -5.07 -15.14 -3.44
C GLY A 301 -5.48 -16.59 -3.24
N PHE A 302 -5.04 -17.47 -4.13
CA PHE A 302 -5.24 -18.92 -4.02
C PHE A 302 -4.68 -19.47 -2.72
N ILE A 303 -3.40 -19.21 -2.41
CA ILE A 303 -2.74 -19.70 -1.19
C ILE A 303 -3.45 -19.17 0.07
N GLN A 304 -3.88 -17.90 0.07
CA GLN A 304 -4.62 -17.31 1.18
C GLN A 304 -5.97 -18.01 1.41
N VAL A 305 -6.70 -18.36 0.36
CA VAL A 305 -7.96 -19.12 0.47
C VAL A 305 -7.68 -20.50 1.06
N ALA A 306 -6.66 -21.21 0.57
CA ALA A 306 -6.29 -22.53 1.08
C ALA A 306 -5.94 -22.49 2.58
N LYS A 307 -5.20 -21.46 3.01
CA LYS A 307 -4.92 -21.21 4.44
C LYS A 307 -6.21 -21.01 5.25
N ILE A 308 -7.13 -20.16 4.79
CA ILE A 308 -8.39 -19.90 5.49
C ILE A 308 -9.23 -21.18 5.61
N VAL A 309 -9.31 -21.98 4.55
CA VAL A 309 -10.04 -23.27 4.57
C VAL A 309 -9.44 -24.22 5.60
N SER A 310 -8.10 -24.33 5.63
CA SER A 310 -7.38 -25.16 6.59
C SER A 310 -7.64 -24.73 8.04
N GLU A 311 -7.61 -23.41 8.31
CA GLU A 311 -7.90 -22.85 9.63
C GLU A 311 -9.35 -23.09 10.07
N LYS A 312 -10.32 -23.05 9.15
CA LYS A 312 -11.73 -23.35 9.42
C LYS A 312 -12.01 -24.85 9.61
N HIS A 313 -11.14 -25.73 9.10
CA HIS A 313 -11.30 -27.18 9.16
C HIS A 313 -10.12 -27.89 9.84
N LYS A 314 -9.74 -27.45 11.04
CA LYS A 314 -8.56 -27.97 11.79
C LYS A 314 -8.51 -29.50 11.94
N HIS A 315 -9.66 -30.17 12.00
CA HIS A 315 -9.74 -31.61 12.28
C HIS A 315 -10.30 -32.46 11.13
N ASN A 316 -10.98 -31.85 10.15
CA ASN A 316 -11.57 -32.59 9.03
C ASN A 316 -11.73 -31.66 7.82
N ASN A 317 -10.68 -31.52 7.01
CA ASN A 317 -10.71 -30.70 5.80
C ASN A 317 -11.05 -31.59 4.59
N PRO A 318 -12.28 -31.50 4.05
CA PRO A 318 -12.70 -32.33 2.91
C PRO A 318 -11.95 -32.00 1.61
N LEU A 319 -11.20 -30.90 1.58
CA LEU A 319 -10.42 -30.45 0.43
C LEU A 319 -8.91 -30.70 0.62
N LYS A 320 -8.47 -31.36 1.70
CA LYS A 320 -7.05 -31.41 2.10
C LYS A 320 -6.12 -31.92 1.00
N ASP A 321 -6.41 -33.08 0.42
CA ASP A 321 -5.51 -33.73 -0.54
C ASP A 321 -5.50 -33.00 -1.89
N THR A 322 -6.66 -32.55 -2.35
CA THR A 322 -6.79 -31.72 -3.56
C THR A 322 -6.06 -30.38 -3.39
N LEU A 323 -6.24 -29.71 -2.25
CA LEU A 323 -5.58 -28.44 -1.97
C LEU A 323 -4.09 -28.59 -1.80
N LYS A 324 -3.60 -29.71 -1.26
CA LYS A 324 -2.17 -29.95 -1.12
C LYS A 324 -1.49 -29.90 -2.50
N LEU A 325 -2.01 -30.68 -3.46
CA LEU A 325 -1.48 -30.70 -4.83
C LEU A 325 -1.60 -29.34 -5.52
N GLU A 326 -2.75 -28.67 -5.42
CA GLU A 326 -2.94 -27.37 -6.06
C GLU A 326 -2.08 -26.26 -5.40
N VAL A 327 -1.85 -26.32 -4.10
CA VAL A 327 -0.92 -25.40 -3.43
C VAL A 327 0.51 -25.71 -3.85
N GLU A 328 0.92 -26.98 -3.91
CA GLU A 328 2.25 -27.37 -4.38
C GLU A 328 2.54 -26.89 -5.81
N ASP A 329 1.56 -26.97 -6.71
CA ASP A 329 1.59 -26.40 -8.08
C ASP A 329 1.81 -24.88 -8.05
N LYS A 330 1.13 -24.14 -7.15
CA LYS A 330 1.40 -22.70 -6.99
C LYS A 330 2.80 -22.39 -6.49
N PHE A 331 3.49 -23.32 -5.85
CA PHE A 331 4.89 -23.14 -5.46
C PHE A 331 5.86 -23.38 -6.62
N GLU A 332 5.48 -24.11 -7.67
CA GLU A 332 6.30 -24.29 -8.88
C GLU A 332 6.64 -22.94 -9.52
N PHE A 333 5.74 -21.94 -9.43
CA PHE A 333 6.02 -20.57 -9.85
C PHE A 333 7.30 -20.00 -9.20
N PHE A 334 7.50 -20.23 -7.90
CA PHE A 334 8.70 -19.75 -7.22
C PHE A 334 9.94 -20.52 -7.69
N GLU A 335 9.83 -21.81 -8.02
CA GLU A 335 10.93 -22.64 -8.53
C GLU A 335 11.36 -22.16 -9.93
N TRP A 336 10.38 -21.87 -10.79
CA TRP A 336 10.61 -21.19 -12.07
C TRP A 336 11.25 -19.81 -11.87
N TYR A 337 10.72 -19.00 -10.96
CA TYR A 337 11.24 -17.66 -10.69
C TYR A 337 12.72 -17.72 -10.27
N LEU A 338 13.11 -18.65 -9.38
CA LEU A 338 14.50 -18.87 -8.99
C LEU A 338 15.41 -19.29 -10.16
N SER A 339 14.88 -20.07 -11.10
CA SER A 339 15.63 -20.57 -12.25
C SER A 339 15.96 -19.46 -13.25
N TYR A 340 15.06 -18.48 -13.42
CA TYR A 340 15.18 -17.44 -14.46
C TYR A 340 15.54 -16.05 -13.94
N SER A 341 15.43 -15.80 -12.63
CA SER A 341 15.60 -14.46 -12.03
C SER A 341 16.82 -14.37 -11.11
N GLN A 342 17.85 -15.20 -11.34
CA GLN A 342 19.11 -15.09 -10.58
C GLN A 342 19.75 -13.73 -10.84
N PRO A 343 20.08 -12.94 -9.80
CA PRO A 343 20.80 -11.69 -9.98
C PRO A 343 22.15 -11.96 -10.66
N ASP A 344 22.50 -11.14 -11.65
CA ASP A 344 23.77 -11.29 -12.36
C ASP A 344 24.95 -11.21 -11.38
N ARG A 345 25.77 -12.27 -11.34
CA ARG A 345 26.90 -12.36 -10.41
C ARG A 345 28.07 -11.46 -10.85
N THR A 346 28.07 -10.98 -12.11
CA THR A 346 29.29 -10.51 -12.79
C THR A 346 29.46 -8.99 -12.97
N THR A 347 28.45 -8.16 -12.74
CA THR A 347 28.55 -6.70 -13.00
C THR A 347 28.85 -5.90 -11.72
N ALA A 348 30.12 -5.59 -11.52
CA ALA A 348 30.64 -4.83 -10.37
C ALA A 348 30.35 -3.32 -10.38
N ALA A 349 29.52 -2.80 -11.29
CA ALA A 349 29.24 -1.38 -11.38
C ALA A 349 27.99 -1.11 -12.23
N HIS A 350 26.80 -1.25 -11.67
CA HIS A 350 25.63 -0.54 -12.18
C HIS A 350 25.09 0.35 -11.08
N GLU A 351 24.85 1.61 -11.45
CA GLU A 351 24.13 2.59 -10.65
C GLU A 351 22.90 1.90 -10.06
N GLU A 352 22.67 2.03 -8.74
CA GLU A 352 21.61 1.34 -8.00
C GLU A 352 20.23 1.58 -8.65
N ASN A 353 19.84 0.72 -9.59
CA ASN A 353 18.53 0.78 -10.19
C ASN A 353 17.52 0.21 -9.19
N VAL A 354 16.44 0.96 -8.93
CA VAL A 354 15.32 0.53 -8.08
C VAL A 354 14.78 -0.84 -8.51
N GLU A 355 14.85 -1.15 -9.81
CA GLU A 355 14.39 -2.44 -10.32
C GLU A 355 15.28 -3.62 -9.91
N ASP A 356 16.60 -3.41 -9.85
CA ASP A 356 17.55 -4.45 -9.44
C ASP A 356 17.38 -4.78 -7.96
N VAL A 357 17.11 -3.77 -7.12
CA VAL A 357 16.78 -3.95 -5.70
C VAL A 357 15.52 -4.79 -5.55
N LYS A 358 14.45 -4.46 -6.29
CA LYS A 358 13.19 -5.22 -6.25
C LYS A 358 13.35 -6.66 -6.74
N MET A 359 14.12 -6.87 -7.79
CA MET A 359 14.42 -8.20 -8.31
C MET A 359 15.19 -9.04 -7.27
N ALA A 360 16.20 -8.45 -6.63
CA ALA A 360 16.95 -9.09 -5.55
C ALA A 360 16.03 -9.47 -4.37
N GLN A 361 15.19 -8.55 -3.90
CA GLN A 361 14.21 -8.83 -2.83
C GLN A 361 13.31 -10.02 -3.17
N ARG A 362 12.75 -10.05 -4.39
CA ARG A 362 11.89 -11.15 -4.88
C ARG A 362 12.64 -12.48 -4.95
N TYR A 363 13.88 -12.46 -5.43
CA TYR A 363 14.73 -13.66 -5.50
C TYR A 363 15.02 -14.24 -4.12
N ILE A 364 15.38 -13.38 -3.17
CA ILE A 364 15.65 -13.78 -1.78
C ILE A 364 14.38 -14.33 -1.12
N LEU A 365 13.27 -13.60 -1.23
CA LEU A 365 12.00 -14.03 -0.67
C LEU A 365 11.56 -15.39 -1.23
N SER A 366 11.76 -15.62 -2.54
CA SER A 366 11.43 -16.89 -3.18
C SER A 366 12.28 -18.05 -2.63
N ASN A 367 13.59 -17.83 -2.39
CA ASN A 367 14.45 -18.80 -1.72
C ASN A 367 13.99 -19.09 -0.29
N ILE A 368 13.57 -18.08 0.46
CA ILE A 368 13.04 -18.26 1.82
C ILE A 368 11.76 -19.11 1.78
N ILE A 369 10.81 -18.78 0.88
CA ILE A 369 9.55 -19.50 0.72
C ILE A 369 9.79 -20.97 0.36
N LEU A 370 10.67 -21.24 -0.61
CA LEU A 370 10.95 -22.60 -1.06
C LEU A 370 11.73 -23.43 -0.05
N ASN A 371 12.69 -22.85 0.68
CA ASN A 371 13.36 -23.55 1.78
C ASN A 371 12.41 -23.96 2.90
N ASN A 372 11.32 -23.21 3.12
CA ASN A 372 10.27 -23.59 4.06
C ASN A 372 9.39 -24.75 3.54
N LYS A 373 9.24 -24.87 2.21
CA LYS A 373 8.50 -25.97 1.55
C LYS A 373 9.33 -27.26 1.57
N GLU A 374 10.56 -27.19 1.05
CA GLU A 374 11.49 -28.32 0.91
C GLU A 374 12.86 -27.95 1.48
N PRO A 375 13.07 -28.21 2.79
CA PRO A 375 14.38 -28.05 3.41
C PRO A 375 15.41 -28.93 2.69
N HIS A 376 16.58 -28.35 2.40
CA HIS A 376 17.74 -29.05 1.79
C HIS A 376 17.67 -29.37 0.28
N SER A 377 16.80 -28.70 -0.49
CA SER A 377 16.90 -28.79 -1.96
C SER A 377 18.24 -28.21 -2.45
N PRO A 378 18.97 -28.91 -3.33
CA PRO A 378 20.25 -28.45 -3.87
C PRO A 378 20.10 -27.25 -4.83
N GLN A 379 18.88 -26.90 -5.23
CA GLN A 379 18.60 -25.76 -6.10
C GLN A 379 18.47 -24.43 -5.35
N HIS A 380 18.36 -24.48 -4.00
CA HIS A 380 18.20 -23.28 -3.18
C HIS A 380 19.55 -22.64 -2.87
N ALA A 381 19.60 -21.31 -2.92
CA ALA A 381 20.80 -20.56 -2.57
C ALA A 381 21.13 -20.70 -1.08
N LEU A 382 22.42 -20.76 -0.76
CA LEU A 382 22.90 -20.74 0.62
C LEU A 382 22.56 -19.40 1.28
N VAL A 383 22.35 -19.40 2.60
CA VAL A 383 22.09 -18.17 3.38
C VAL A 383 23.17 -17.12 3.14
N ARG A 384 24.45 -17.54 3.04
CA ARG A 384 25.59 -16.65 2.74
C ARG A 384 25.48 -15.96 1.37
N GLU A 385 24.93 -16.65 0.37
CA GLU A 385 24.73 -16.08 -0.97
C GLU A 385 23.59 -15.04 -0.94
N LEU A 386 22.49 -15.33 -0.24
CA LEU A 386 21.39 -14.39 -0.07
C LEU A 386 21.81 -13.14 0.70
N GLN A 387 22.64 -13.32 1.74
CA GLN A 387 23.27 -12.23 2.48
C GLN A 387 24.16 -11.38 1.56
N ALA A 388 25.03 -11.98 0.76
CA ALA A 388 25.89 -11.24 -0.17
C ALA A 388 25.08 -10.39 -1.17
N ILE A 389 23.94 -10.90 -1.64
CA ILE A 389 23.03 -10.13 -2.51
C ILE A 389 22.47 -8.90 -1.79
N LEU A 390 21.93 -9.03 -0.58
CA LEU A 390 21.40 -7.87 0.17
C LEU A 390 22.48 -6.86 0.54
N GLN A 391 23.68 -7.32 0.88
CA GLN A 391 24.79 -6.44 1.24
C GLN A 391 25.15 -5.45 0.13
N ARG A 392 25.01 -5.86 -1.14
CA ARG A 392 25.26 -4.99 -2.30
C ARG A 392 24.31 -3.78 -2.35
N PHE A 393 23.11 -3.91 -1.79
CA PHE A 393 22.07 -2.89 -1.85
C PHE A 393 21.84 -2.17 -0.50
N LEU A 394 22.64 -2.48 0.52
CA LEU A 394 22.58 -1.76 1.79
C LEU A 394 22.97 -0.29 1.55
N PRO A 395 22.13 0.66 2.00
CA PRO A 395 22.40 2.06 1.74
C PRO A 395 23.66 2.53 2.49
N THR A 396 24.52 3.25 1.78
CA THR A 396 25.76 3.86 2.30
C THR A 396 25.62 5.37 2.57
N GLY A 397 24.41 5.93 2.38
CA GLY A 397 24.09 7.36 2.51
C GLY A 397 22.58 7.59 2.73
N ALA A 398 22.07 8.76 2.34
CA ALA A 398 20.69 9.21 2.62
C ALA A 398 19.56 8.46 1.86
N ASN A 399 19.87 7.41 1.10
CA ASN A 399 18.90 6.65 0.32
C ASN A 399 18.27 5.54 1.17
N SER A 400 17.21 5.85 1.91
CA SER A 400 16.42 4.80 2.61
C SER A 400 15.81 3.82 1.62
N ARG A 401 15.82 2.52 1.95
CA ARG A 401 15.09 1.50 1.19
C ARG A 401 13.63 1.41 1.65
N ASP A 402 12.84 0.63 0.94
CA ASP A 402 11.48 0.29 1.36
C ASP A 402 11.49 -0.66 2.59
N PRO A 403 10.41 -0.70 3.40
CA PRO A 403 10.33 -1.55 4.57
C PRO A 403 10.53 -3.05 4.29
N GLU A 404 10.13 -3.54 3.12
CA GLU A 404 10.30 -4.95 2.73
C GLU A 404 11.79 -5.32 2.60
N PHE A 405 12.63 -4.39 2.14
CA PHE A 405 14.09 -4.56 2.11
C PHE A 405 14.65 -4.80 3.51
N TYR A 406 14.32 -3.91 4.45
CA TYR A 406 14.82 -3.99 5.82
C TYR A 406 14.27 -5.22 6.56
N LEU A 407 13.07 -5.70 6.20
CA LEU A 407 12.55 -6.98 6.70
C LEU A 407 13.41 -8.16 6.24
N LEU A 408 13.82 -8.23 4.97
CA LEU A 408 14.70 -9.29 4.49
C LEU A 408 16.08 -9.22 5.15
N VAL A 409 16.59 -8.01 5.36
CA VAL A 409 17.82 -7.76 6.11
C VAL A 409 17.70 -8.29 7.55
N LEU A 410 16.59 -8.01 8.24
CA LEU A 410 16.32 -8.56 9.56
C LEU A 410 16.26 -10.10 9.56
N LEU A 411 15.61 -10.70 8.57
CA LEU A 411 15.44 -12.15 8.48
C LEU A 411 16.76 -12.89 8.25
N LEU A 412 17.69 -12.31 7.48
CA LEU A 412 18.92 -12.97 7.04
C LEU A 412 20.16 -12.59 7.86
N PHE A 413 20.20 -11.40 8.47
CA PHE A 413 21.37 -10.93 9.23
C PHE A 413 21.14 -10.91 10.74
N TRP A 414 20.10 -11.61 11.22
CA TRP A 414 19.92 -11.78 12.64
C TRP A 414 21.15 -12.48 13.24
N PRO A 415 21.66 -12.03 14.41
CA PRO A 415 22.84 -12.61 15.00
C PRO A 415 22.53 -13.99 15.55
N GLU A 416 22.74 -15.03 14.74
CA GLU A 416 22.47 -16.39 15.17
C GLU A 416 23.67 -17.08 15.81
N ASP A 417 24.93 -16.73 15.48
CA ASP A 417 26.11 -17.48 15.99
C ASP A 417 27.40 -16.63 16.01
N GLN A 418 27.56 -15.67 16.93
CA GLN A 418 28.77 -14.83 17.00
C GLN A 418 29.84 -15.25 18.03
N PHE A 419 29.70 -16.40 18.70
CA PHE A 419 30.62 -16.74 19.81
C PHE A 419 31.33 -18.10 19.72
N GLN A 420 31.17 -18.88 18.65
CA GLN A 420 31.85 -20.20 18.56
C GLN A 420 33.19 -20.21 17.81
N ASP A 421 33.55 -19.18 17.04
CA ASP A 421 34.80 -19.18 16.25
C ASP A 421 36.01 -18.54 16.93
N GLN A 422 35.92 -18.10 18.19
CA GLN A 422 37.09 -17.49 18.88
C GLN A 422 37.98 -18.47 19.66
N THR A 423 37.72 -19.79 19.62
CA THR A 423 38.44 -20.77 20.46
C THR A 423 39.41 -21.71 19.74
N LEU A 424 39.69 -21.53 18.44
CA LEU A 424 40.57 -22.44 17.70
C LEU A 424 41.75 -21.79 16.96
N GLU A 425 41.97 -20.48 17.06
CA GLU A 425 43.11 -19.81 16.37
C GLU A 425 44.37 -19.58 17.25
N GLU A 426 44.40 -20.04 18.50
CA GLU A 426 45.59 -19.85 19.37
C GLU A 426 46.52 -21.08 19.48
N ALA A 427 46.36 -22.11 18.65
CA ALA A 427 47.33 -23.20 18.59
C ALA A 427 47.69 -23.54 17.14
N ASP A 428 48.95 -23.25 16.80
CA ASP A 428 49.73 -23.69 15.63
C ASP A 428 49.95 -22.63 14.55
N VAL A 429 50.83 -21.68 14.87
CA VAL A 429 51.63 -20.95 13.87
C VAL A 429 52.83 -21.82 13.52
N GLU A 430 52.72 -22.62 12.45
CA GLU A 430 53.88 -22.96 11.62
C GLU A 430 53.53 -22.81 10.13
N GLU A 431 54.40 -22.07 9.45
CA GLU A 431 54.31 -21.60 8.08
C GLU A 431 54.08 -22.75 7.08
N ASN A 432 53.16 -22.55 6.13
CA ASN A 432 53.41 -22.87 4.73
C ASN A 432 52.43 -22.11 3.81
N ASN A 433 53.01 -21.18 3.03
CA ASN A 433 52.38 -20.48 1.93
C ASN A 433 52.13 -21.44 0.75
N THR A 434 50.87 -21.64 0.39
CA THR A 434 50.44 -21.93 -0.98
C THR A 434 49.11 -21.25 -1.21
N GLY A 435 49.09 -20.30 -2.15
CA GLY A 435 47.94 -19.45 -2.42
C GLY A 435 46.80 -20.19 -3.11
N GLU A 436 45.62 -20.02 -2.54
CA GLU A 436 44.33 -19.92 -3.21
C GLU A 436 43.53 -18.91 -2.37
N GLU A 437 43.47 -17.65 -2.82
CA GLU A 437 42.56 -16.65 -2.25
C GLU A 437 41.13 -17.07 -2.57
N SER A 438 40.48 -17.77 -1.65
CA SER A 438 39.03 -17.83 -1.64
C SER A 438 38.51 -16.42 -1.37
N GLU A 439 37.77 -15.83 -2.31
CA GLU A 439 37.03 -14.59 -2.11
C GLU A 439 36.03 -14.76 -0.96
N GLN A 440 36.47 -14.50 0.28
CA GLN A 440 35.58 -14.30 1.41
C GLN A 440 35.08 -12.85 1.38
N PRO A 441 33.76 -12.61 1.44
CA PRO A 441 33.23 -11.25 1.53
C PRO A 441 33.60 -10.61 2.88
N PRO A 442 33.70 -9.27 2.96
CA PRO A 442 34.27 -8.60 4.12
C PRO A 442 33.43 -8.80 5.40
N PRO A 443 34.04 -8.95 6.59
CA PRO A 443 33.36 -9.42 7.81
C PRO A 443 32.45 -8.39 8.53
N GLY A 444 32.07 -7.29 7.89
CA GLY A 444 31.71 -6.06 8.61
C GLY A 444 30.29 -5.93 9.18
N LEU A 445 29.32 -6.74 8.71
CA LEU A 445 27.89 -6.45 8.90
C LEU A 445 27.11 -7.53 9.67
N ILE A 446 27.63 -8.75 9.74
CA ILE A 446 27.07 -9.78 10.61
C ILE A 446 27.19 -9.23 12.02
N GLY A 447 26.06 -8.96 12.68
CA GLY A 447 26.08 -8.51 14.06
C GLY A 447 25.89 -7.00 14.32
N LYS A 448 25.61 -6.17 13.31
CA LYS A 448 25.43 -4.72 13.51
C LYS A 448 24.21 -4.12 12.82
N VAL A 449 23.46 -4.94 12.09
CA VAL A 449 22.28 -4.52 11.30
C VAL A 449 21.19 -3.88 12.17
N TRP A 450 20.99 -4.34 13.39
CA TRP A 450 20.03 -3.75 14.34
C TRP A 450 20.44 -2.38 14.90
N GLN A 451 21.63 -1.89 14.55
CA GLN A 451 22.05 -0.52 14.86
C GLN A 451 21.62 0.47 13.78
N LEU A 452 21.07 0.00 12.64
CA LEU A 452 20.51 0.87 11.61
C LEU A 452 19.28 1.59 12.16
N PRO A 453 19.20 2.94 12.07
CA PRO A 453 18.07 3.71 12.57
C PRO A 453 16.73 3.22 12.01
N GLU A 454 16.68 2.88 10.73
CA GLU A 454 15.46 2.39 10.05
C GLU A 454 14.96 1.07 10.65
N ILE A 455 15.88 0.22 11.11
CA ILE A 455 15.54 -1.05 11.77
C ILE A 455 15.14 -0.81 13.23
N GLN A 456 15.80 0.11 13.93
CA GLN A 456 15.42 0.47 15.30
C GLN A 456 14.02 1.09 15.35
N ASP A 457 13.67 1.92 14.36
CA ASP A 457 12.32 2.49 14.23
C ASP A 457 11.25 1.41 13.98
N MET A 458 11.62 0.31 13.31
CA MET A 458 10.74 -0.85 13.08
C MET A 458 10.61 -1.77 14.31
N LEU A 459 11.65 -1.88 15.14
CA LEU A 459 11.69 -2.80 16.27
C LEU A 459 11.22 -2.12 17.56
N GLN A 460 10.05 -2.54 18.07
CA GLN A 460 9.61 -2.09 19.40
C GLN A 460 10.26 -2.92 20.51
N PRO A 461 10.94 -2.30 21.49
CA PRO A 461 11.46 -3.02 22.64
C PRO A 461 10.32 -3.49 23.54
N VAL A 462 10.35 -4.77 23.92
CA VAL A 462 9.34 -5.44 24.76
C VAL A 462 9.94 -5.77 26.13
N GLN A 463 9.12 -5.68 27.17
CA GLN A 463 9.47 -6.12 28.52
C GLN A 463 9.10 -7.60 28.69
N MET A 464 10.05 -8.42 29.15
CA MET A 464 9.84 -9.85 29.33
C MET A 464 9.13 -10.18 30.64
N GLU A 465 8.11 -11.05 30.58
CA GLU A 465 7.53 -11.74 31.72
C GLU A 465 7.96 -13.22 31.67
N ALA A 466 8.91 -13.62 32.52
CA ALA A 466 9.40 -15.00 32.53
C ALA A 466 8.32 -15.94 33.10
N THR A 467 7.96 -17.00 32.36
CA THR A 467 7.17 -18.12 32.89
C THR A 467 7.99 -19.40 32.78
N GLN A 468 8.40 -19.98 33.90
CA GLN A 468 9.04 -21.29 33.92
C GLN A 468 7.98 -22.39 33.89
N SER A 469 8.15 -23.42 33.06
CA SER A 469 7.51 -24.72 33.29
C SER A 469 8.32 -25.88 32.74
N GLY A 470 8.63 -26.83 33.65
CA GLY A 470 8.64 -28.28 33.46
C GLY A 470 9.69 -28.91 32.54
N GLU A 471 10.61 -29.67 33.17
CA GLU A 471 11.55 -30.76 32.75
C GLU A 471 12.10 -30.89 31.32
N ASP A 472 11.48 -30.36 30.27
CA ASP A 472 12.11 -30.11 28.98
C ASP A 472 12.51 -28.63 28.93
N HIS A 473 13.73 -28.31 28.50
CA HIS A 473 14.30 -26.95 28.48
C HIS A 473 13.62 -26.02 27.44
N GLU A 474 12.29 -25.94 27.42
CA GLU A 474 11.52 -25.06 26.55
C GLU A 474 11.12 -23.78 27.29
N VAL A 475 11.68 -22.65 26.84
CA VAL A 475 11.36 -21.33 27.39
C VAL A 475 10.26 -20.68 26.53
N PHE A 476 9.22 -20.17 27.18
CA PHE A 476 8.13 -19.46 26.52
C PHE A 476 8.14 -17.98 26.91
N LEU A 477 7.86 -17.10 25.93
CA LEU A 477 7.70 -15.66 26.11
C LEU A 477 6.22 -15.30 26.13
N SER A 478 5.77 -14.54 27.12
CA SER A 478 4.43 -13.94 27.12
C SER A 478 4.52 -12.51 26.58
N VAL A 479 3.92 -12.26 25.42
CA VAL A 479 3.83 -10.91 24.83
C VAL A 479 2.36 -10.63 24.49
N GLY A 480 1.79 -9.59 25.12
CA GLY A 480 0.38 -9.24 24.91
C GLY A 480 -0.60 -10.38 25.20
N GLY A 481 -0.29 -11.24 26.18
CA GLY A 481 -1.10 -12.40 26.56
C GLY A 481 -0.97 -13.63 25.66
N LYS A 482 -0.08 -13.62 24.65
CA LYS A 482 0.24 -14.80 23.83
C LYS A 482 1.57 -15.42 24.22
N LYS A 483 1.61 -16.75 24.33
CA LYS A 483 2.82 -17.53 24.57
C LYS A 483 3.53 -17.83 23.24
N ILE A 484 4.81 -17.48 23.15
CA ILE A 484 5.67 -17.71 21.98
C ILE A 484 6.80 -18.68 22.41
N ARG A 485 7.03 -19.74 21.63
CA ARG A 485 8.09 -20.73 21.89
C ARG A 485 9.44 -20.16 21.43
N LYS A 486 10.46 -20.21 22.29
CA LYS A 486 11.83 -19.73 22.03
C LYS A 486 12.62 -20.73 21.18
N SER A 487 13.28 -20.29 20.10
CA SER A 487 14.49 -20.94 19.60
C SER A 487 15.69 -20.34 20.34
N LEU A 488 16.57 -21.17 20.93
CA LEU A 488 17.66 -20.67 21.77
C LEU A 488 18.65 -19.83 20.93
N CYS A 489 18.66 -18.51 21.13
CA CYS A 489 19.88 -17.71 21.02
C CYS A 489 20.36 -17.42 22.46
N GLN A 490 21.65 -17.64 22.69
CA GLN A 490 22.30 -17.59 24.00
C GLN A 490 22.17 -16.21 24.64
N VAL A 491 21.45 -16.13 25.75
CA VAL A 491 21.58 -15.05 26.73
C VAL A 491 21.83 -15.74 28.04
N ASP A 492 23.09 -15.73 28.48
CA ASP A 492 23.44 -16.19 29.83
C ASP A 492 22.73 -15.27 30.83
N HIS A 493 21.90 -15.88 31.66
CA HIS A 493 21.15 -15.25 32.75
C HIS A 493 20.20 -14.12 32.32
N VAL A 494 18.94 -14.50 32.08
CA VAL A 494 17.81 -13.57 31.99
C VAL A 494 17.57 -12.97 33.38
N SER A 495 18.12 -11.79 33.62
CA SER A 495 17.73 -10.94 34.76
C SER A 495 16.34 -10.31 34.49
N GLU A 496 15.50 -10.24 35.52
CA GLU A 496 14.06 -9.87 35.48
C GLU A 496 13.77 -8.41 35.06
N SER A 497 14.73 -7.67 34.49
CA SER A 497 14.57 -6.22 34.22
C SER A 497 15.24 -5.73 32.93
N LYS A 498 15.39 -6.59 31.93
CA LYS A 498 15.99 -6.21 30.63
C LYS A 498 14.92 -5.94 29.57
N ARG A 499 15.14 -4.91 28.74
CA ARG A 499 14.35 -4.64 27.53
C ARG A 499 14.96 -5.45 26.38
N PHE A 500 14.11 -5.98 25.51
CA PHE A 500 14.55 -6.79 24.37
C PHE A 500 13.88 -6.33 23.09
N TYR A 501 14.61 -6.36 21.98
CA TYR A 501 13.98 -6.36 20.65
C TYR A 501 13.44 -7.75 20.36
N LEU A 502 12.16 -7.84 19.98
CA LEU A 502 11.56 -9.06 19.45
C LEU A 502 11.66 -9.01 17.93
N GLY A 503 12.51 -9.88 17.37
CA GLY A 503 12.68 -10.06 15.93
C GLY A 503 12.14 -11.40 15.43
N PHE A 504 12.28 -11.62 14.13
CA PHE A 504 12.06 -12.90 13.47
C PHE A 504 13.21 -13.15 12.51
N ASN A 505 13.79 -14.35 12.56
CA ASN A 505 14.71 -14.85 11.55
C ASN A 505 14.04 -15.98 10.75
N ILE A 506 14.76 -16.54 9.79
CA ILE A 506 14.27 -17.67 8.98
C ILE A 506 13.95 -18.94 9.80
N LYS A 507 14.47 -19.07 11.03
CA LYS A 507 14.21 -20.19 11.95
C LYS A 507 13.08 -19.93 12.94
N GLY A 508 12.55 -18.70 13.02
CA GLY A 508 11.47 -18.33 13.92
C GLY A 508 11.71 -17.04 14.73
N PRO A 509 10.93 -16.83 15.81
CA PRO A 509 11.06 -15.64 16.64
C PRO A 509 12.37 -15.64 17.43
N VAL A 510 12.97 -14.47 17.54
CA VAL A 510 14.26 -14.25 18.21
C VAL A 510 14.22 -13.01 19.08
N ILE A 511 15.04 -12.98 20.12
CA ILE A 511 15.14 -11.85 21.03
C ILE A 511 16.59 -11.36 21.09
N PHE A 512 16.77 -10.04 21.09
CA PHE A 512 18.05 -9.40 21.28
C PHE A 512 17.96 -8.46 22.47
N GLU A 513 18.90 -8.57 23.41
CA GLU A 513 18.96 -7.68 24.58
C GLU A 513 19.38 -6.27 24.13
N VAL A 514 18.63 -5.25 24.56
CA VAL A 514 18.88 -3.84 24.19
C VAL A 514 20.09 -3.28 24.91
#